data_AF-A0A0P4VZ77-F1
#
_entry.id   AF-A0A0P4VZ77-F1
#
_cell.length_a   1.000
_cell.length_b   1.000
_cell.length_c   1.000
_cell.angle_alpha   90.00
_cell.angle_beta   90.00
_cell.angle_gamma   90.00
#
_symmetry.space_group_name_H-M   'P 1'
#
loop_
_entity.id
_entity.type
_entity.pdbx_description
1 polymer ?
#
loop_
_entity_poly.entity_id
_entity_poly.type
_entity_poly.pdbx_seq_one_letter_code
_entity_poly.pdbx_strand_id
1 'polypeptide(L)'
;MQHITYTHWLPHIIGPRGMEMLGEYTGYNQDLEPTISNVFATAAYRFGHSLINPILHRLNATFQPIPAGHLPLHKAFFSPWRIVEEGGIDPLLRGLIATPAKLKTPGQFLNTELTEKLFRAAHEVALDLASLNIQRGRDHALPGYTDWRRECNLSVPENFDQLTAEISSSDVRNSLKQLYGHPGNVDLWVGGLLEDPVEGARVGPTFLCLLVDQFRRLRDGDRFWYENPNIFKTEQLQQIKQSTLGRVMCDNGDNIQDVTDDVFILPREQSPAFVPCSSLPYVNLRLWTDCCTDCRNAGNFISLTQAPGYRFRRQAEFSYLEDREHLMMERDKRQAHRTEQNYVTHINNVLRNDSFSYENEQSSMPKLPERKEPREPLTTSTTDHTTNDLGNYEEDLTEQRIEGIETLVEQLSKTVFELNNKVNTIVQMCGGTPRKRRRKVCVDESNYRRLPGEEWHKDPCTVCRCRRGNIRCQVIQCPPVTCTNPTQEADQCCPVC
;
A
#
# COMPACT_ATOMS: atom_id res chain seq x y z
N MET A 1 1.00 -13.54 2.08
CA MET A 1 0.94 -13.01 3.46
C MET A 1 0.69 -14.13 4.45
N GLN A 2 -0.55 -14.63 4.65
CA GLN A 2 -0.86 -15.67 5.63
C GLN A 2 0.09 -16.88 5.60
N HIS A 3 0.28 -17.49 4.43
CA HIS A 3 1.21 -18.62 4.27
C HIS A 3 2.65 -18.28 4.70
N ILE A 4 3.22 -17.19 4.18
CA ILE A 4 4.58 -16.71 4.54
C ILE A 4 4.66 -16.47 6.05
N THR A 5 3.67 -15.82 6.65
CA THR A 5 3.65 -15.50 8.08
C THR A 5 3.66 -16.75 8.94
N TYR A 6 2.75 -17.71 8.73
CA TYR A 6 2.60 -18.86 9.61
C TYR A 6 3.58 -20.00 9.32
N THR A 7 4.01 -20.16 8.07
CA THR A 7 4.89 -21.27 7.66
C THR A 7 6.36 -20.88 7.65
N HIS A 8 6.71 -19.66 7.24
CA HIS A 8 8.11 -19.27 7.08
C HIS A 8 8.60 -18.34 8.20
N TRP A 9 7.80 -17.35 8.62
CA TRP A 9 8.26 -16.35 9.59
C TRP A 9 8.02 -16.77 11.04
N LEU A 10 6.80 -17.17 11.38
CA LEU A 10 6.37 -17.42 12.76
C LEU A 10 7.21 -18.50 13.46
N PRO A 11 7.61 -19.62 12.81
CA PRO A 11 8.48 -20.62 13.44
C PRO A 11 9.80 -20.05 13.97
N HIS A 12 10.37 -19.05 13.28
CA HIS A 12 11.61 -18.38 13.71
C HIS A 12 11.41 -17.41 14.88
N ILE A 13 10.15 -17.04 15.19
CA ILE A 13 9.79 -16.09 16.24
C ILE A 13 9.39 -16.81 17.51
N ILE A 14 8.49 -17.79 17.40
CA ILE A 14 7.93 -18.52 18.56
C ILE A 14 8.63 -19.87 18.81
N GLY A 15 9.53 -20.29 17.91
CA GLY A 15 10.33 -21.49 18.06
C GLY A 15 9.52 -22.79 18.02
N PRO A 16 10.18 -23.95 18.15
CA PRO A 16 9.52 -25.26 18.10
C PRO A 16 8.43 -25.41 19.16
N ARG A 17 8.70 -24.95 20.39
CA ARG A 17 7.73 -25.00 21.49
C ARG A 17 6.50 -24.15 21.21
N GLY A 18 6.67 -22.95 20.66
CA GLY A 18 5.56 -22.10 20.27
C GLY A 18 4.72 -22.70 19.15
N MET A 19 5.35 -23.32 18.16
CA MET A 19 4.65 -24.00 17.07
C MET A 19 3.86 -25.23 17.58
N GLU A 20 4.43 -25.99 18.52
CA GLU A 20 3.72 -27.08 19.20
C GLU A 20 2.50 -26.55 19.96
N MET A 21 2.65 -25.43 20.69
CA MET A 21 1.53 -24.79 21.36
C MET A 21 0.47 -24.33 20.35
N LEU A 22 0.86 -23.67 19.25
CA LEU A 22 -0.05 -23.18 18.21
C LEU A 22 -0.90 -24.31 17.59
N GLY A 23 -0.27 -25.48 17.39
CA GLY A 23 -0.91 -26.68 16.83
C GLY A 23 -1.24 -26.54 15.35
N GLU A 24 -1.72 -27.63 14.76
CA GLU A 24 -2.19 -27.66 13.36
C GLU A 24 -3.54 -26.94 13.21
N TYR A 25 -3.83 -26.48 11.99
CA TYR A 25 -5.14 -25.90 11.68
C TYR A 25 -6.21 -27.00 11.64
N THR A 26 -7.29 -26.82 12.42
CA THR A 26 -8.37 -27.82 12.54
C THR A 26 -9.68 -27.40 11.85
N GLY A 27 -9.72 -26.18 11.31
CA GLY A 27 -10.91 -25.61 10.67
C GLY A 27 -11.31 -24.27 11.27
N TYR A 28 -12.18 -23.56 10.56
CA TYR A 28 -12.71 -22.28 11.01
C TYR A 28 -13.68 -22.49 12.18
N ASN A 29 -13.48 -21.74 13.25
CA ASN A 29 -14.36 -21.70 14.41
C ASN A 29 -15.02 -20.32 14.53
N GLN A 30 -16.33 -20.29 14.31
CA GLN A 30 -17.13 -19.06 14.36
C GLN A 30 -17.30 -18.47 15.76
N ASP A 31 -17.08 -19.27 16.81
CA ASP A 31 -17.26 -18.85 18.20
C ASP A 31 -15.97 -18.22 18.78
N LEU A 32 -14.86 -18.23 18.02
CA LEU A 32 -13.63 -17.54 18.39
C LEU A 32 -13.70 -16.06 18.02
N GLU A 33 -13.20 -15.20 18.90
CA GLU A 33 -13.04 -13.77 18.65
C GLU A 33 -11.68 -13.50 17.98
N PRO A 34 -11.62 -13.16 16.67
CA PRO A 34 -10.35 -12.95 15.97
C PRO A 34 -9.78 -11.54 16.17
N THR A 35 -10.44 -10.64 16.88
CA THR A 35 -9.96 -9.26 17.08
C THR A 35 -8.59 -9.24 17.75
N ILE A 36 -7.74 -8.30 17.31
CA ILE A 36 -6.45 -8.03 17.93
C ILE A 36 -6.67 -7.51 19.35
N SER A 37 -6.14 -8.24 20.32
CA SER A 37 -6.19 -7.86 21.73
C SER A 37 -5.33 -6.62 21.99
N ASN A 38 -5.75 -5.80 22.95
CA ASN A 38 -5.01 -4.62 23.38
C ASN A 38 -3.59 -5.00 23.83
N VAL A 39 -3.44 -6.07 24.61
CA VAL A 39 -2.15 -6.56 25.09
C VAL A 39 -1.19 -6.96 23.97
N PHE A 40 -1.71 -7.56 22.89
CA PHE A 40 -0.90 -7.95 21.74
C PHE A 40 -0.37 -6.72 20.99
N ALA A 41 -1.26 -5.78 20.62
CA ALA A 41 -0.88 -4.60 19.84
C ALA A 41 0.00 -3.61 20.63
N THR A 42 -0.25 -3.49 21.93
CA THR A 42 0.38 -2.46 22.77
C THR A 42 1.69 -2.94 23.39
N ALA A 43 1.82 -4.24 23.68
CA ALA A 43 3.01 -4.78 24.33
C ALA A 43 3.64 -5.95 23.55
N ALA A 44 2.96 -7.10 23.44
CA ALA A 44 3.61 -8.35 23.03
C ALA A 44 4.22 -8.26 21.63
N TYR A 45 3.49 -7.76 20.64
CA TYR A 45 3.97 -7.67 19.24
C TYR A 45 5.06 -6.60 19.03
N ARG A 46 5.32 -5.76 20.04
CA ARG A 46 6.40 -4.76 20.03
C ARG A 46 7.75 -5.34 20.47
N PHE A 47 7.84 -6.66 20.71
CA PHE A 47 9.13 -7.34 20.89
C PHE A 47 10.09 -7.05 19.72
N GLY A 48 9.55 -6.88 18.52
CA GLY A 48 10.30 -6.60 17.30
C GLY A 48 11.17 -5.35 17.38
N HIS A 49 10.88 -4.38 18.25
CA HIS A 49 11.75 -3.24 18.48
C HIS A 49 13.16 -3.63 18.94
N SER A 50 13.31 -4.76 19.66
CA SER A 50 14.63 -5.26 20.08
C SER A 50 15.46 -5.90 18.96
N LEU A 51 14.83 -6.17 17.80
CA LEU A 51 15.44 -6.80 16.63
C LEU A 51 15.92 -5.78 15.58
N ILE A 52 15.56 -4.50 15.75
CA ILE A 52 15.86 -3.44 14.79
C ILE A 52 17.36 -3.09 14.86
N ASN A 53 18.00 -3.09 13.68
CA ASN A 53 19.37 -2.63 13.53
C ASN A 53 19.48 -1.10 13.53
N PRO A 54 20.58 -0.54 14.07
CA PRO A 54 20.84 0.90 13.99
C PRO A 54 21.22 1.38 12.58
N ILE A 55 21.53 0.46 11.67
CA ILE A 55 22.00 0.76 10.31
C ILE A 55 21.18 -0.10 9.34
N LEU A 56 20.65 0.55 8.30
CA LEU A 56 20.08 -0.11 7.13
C LEU A 56 21.21 -0.36 6.12
N HIS A 57 21.53 -1.63 5.92
CA HIS A 57 22.52 -2.05 4.95
C HIS A 57 21.97 -1.92 3.53
N ARG A 58 22.78 -1.38 2.63
CA ARG A 58 22.44 -1.18 1.22
C ARG A 58 23.50 -1.84 0.37
N LEU A 59 23.10 -2.86 -0.38
CA LEU A 59 24.02 -3.76 -1.09
C LEU A 59 23.73 -3.81 -2.60
N ASN A 60 24.77 -3.87 -3.41
CA ASN A 60 24.66 -4.05 -4.86
C ASN A 60 24.37 -5.52 -5.22
N ALA A 61 24.29 -5.83 -6.52
CA ALA A 61 24.01 -7.18 -7.04
C ALA A 61 25.04 -8.25 -6.61
N THR A 62 26.25 -7.87 -6.21
CA THR A 62 27.28 -8.80 -5.69
C THR A 62 27.31 -8.86 -4.15
N PHE A 63 26.24 -8.37 -3.50
CA PHE A 63 26.10 -8.28 -2.05
C PHE A 63 27.22 -7.46 -1.36
N GLN A 64 27.81 -6.51 -2.07
CA GLN A 64 28.78 -5.55 -1.53
C GLN A 64 28.13 -4.19 -1.28
N PRO A 65 28.64 -3.36 -0.36
CA PRO A 65 28.10 -2.01 -0.12
C PRO A 65 28.03 -1.16 -1.39
N ILE A 66 26.91 -0.46 -1.60
CA ILE A 66 26.79 0.52 -2.69
C ILE A 66 27.64 1.77 -2.41
N PRO A 67 28.00 2.59 -3.44
CA PRO A 67 28.79 3.81 -3.25
C PRO A 67 28.19 4.82 -2.26
N ALA A 68 26.85 4.90 -2.17
CA ALA A 68 26.17 5.75 -1.18
C ALA A 68 26.35 5.26 0.27
N GLY A 69 26.94 4.09 0.49
CA GLY A 69 27.19 3.51 1.80
C GLY A 69 25.93 2.99 2.49
N HIS A 70 26.06 2.60 3.75
CA HIS A 70 24.92 2.21 4.59
C HIS A 70 24.22 3.43 5.19
N LEU A 71 22.95 3.27 5.58
CA LEU A 71 22.12 4.37 6.05
C LEU A 71 21.83 4.22 7.56
N PRO A 72 22.27 5.16 8.41
CA PRO A 72 21.85 5.20 9.81
C PRO A 72 20.33 5.31 9.93
N LEU A 73 19.72 4.55 10.84
CA LEU A 73 18.26 4.40 10.93
C LEU A 73 17.56 5.74 11.17
N HIS A 74 18.09 6.63 12.01
CA HIS A 74 17.47 7.93 12.27
C HIS A 74 17.35 8.82 11.02
N LYS A 75 18.18 8.59 9.99
CA LYS A 75 18.13 9.29 8.70
C LYS A 75 17.21 8.64 7.68
N ALA A 76 16.68 7.46 7.98
CA ALA A 76 15.76 6.73 7.12
C ALA A 76 14.29 7.06 7.43
N PHE A 77 13.99 7.46 8.67
CA PHE A 77 12.64 7.82 9.07
C PHE A 77 12.10 8.96 8.20
N PHE A 78 10.90 8.76 7.64
CA PHE A 78 10.18 9.72 6.80
C PHE A 78 11.01 10.27 5.61
N SER A 79 11.95 9.49 5.08
CA SER A 79 12.83 9.91 3.98
C SER A 79 12.59 9.11 2.68
N PRO A 80 11.39 9.18 2.06
CA PRO A 80 11.06 8.40 0.85
C PRO A 80 11.91 8.80 -0.36
N TRP A 81 12.41 10.04 -0.41
CA TRP A 81 13.31 10.52 -1.47
C TRP A 81 14.54 9.62 -1.64
N ARG A 82 15.02 8.97 -0.56
CA ARG A 82 16.15 8.04 -0.62
C ARG A 82 15.86 6.82 -1.50
N ILE A 83 14.61 6.39 -1.58
CA ILE A 83 14.23 5.29 -2.48
C ILE A 83 14.31 5.78 -3.93
N VAL A 84 13.85 7.00 -4.21
CA VAL A 84 13.82 7.56 -5.56
C VAL A 84 15.23 7.89 -6.06
N GLU A 85 16.06 8.49 -5.21
CA GLU A 85 17.34 9.09 -5.61
C GLU A 85 18.56 8.21 -5.26
N GLU A 86 18.46 7.31 -4.27
CA GLU A 86 19.60 6.52 -3.78
C GLU A 86 19.53 5.03 -4.18
N GLY A 87 18.99 4.74 -5.37
CA GLY A 87 19.11 3.43 -6.02
C GLY A 87 17.93 2.47 -5.85
N GLY A 88 16.73 2.97 -5.54
CA GLY A 88 15.52 2.14 -5.46
C GLY A 88 15.44 1.30 -4.18
N ILE A 89 14.59 0.27 -4.23
CA ILE A 89 14.37 -0.65 -3.11
C ILE A 89 15.36 -1.82 -3.11
N ASP A 90 15.91 -2.16 -4.28
CA ASP A 90 16.79 -3.31 -4.51
C ASP A 90 17.98 -3.37 -3.53
N PRO A 91 18.73 -2.28 -3.30
CA PRO A 91 19.85 -2.32 -2.36
C PRO A 91 19.43 -2.60 -0.92
N LEU A 92 18.26 -2.10 -0.51
CA LEU A 92 17.70 -2.32 0.81
C LEU A 92 17.22 -3.76 0.96
N LEU A 93 16.53 -4.32 -0.05
CA LEU A 93 16.09 -5.71 -0.06
C LEU A 93 17.26 -6.69 0.05
N ARG A 94 18.35 -6.47 -0.71
CA ARG A 94 19.58 -7.27 -0.55
C ARG A 94 20.18 -7.14 0.85
N GLY A 95 20.15 -5.95 1.43
CA GLY A 95 20.54 -5.72 2.81
C GLY A 95 19.69 -6.53 3.81
N LEU A 96 18.37 -6.54 3.65
CA LEU A 96 17.46 -7.29 4.53
C LEU A 96 17.71 -8.80 4.50
N ILE A 97 18.04 -9.36 3.33
CA ILE A 97 18.31 -10.80 3.17
C ILE A 97 19.70 -11.17 3.71
N ALA A 98 20.71 -10.32 3.45
CA ALA A 98 22.11 -10.68 3.70
C ALA A 98 22.64 -10.28 5.08
N THR A 99 21.91 -9.47 5.85
CA THR A 99 22.41 -8.93 7.13
C THR A 99 21.59 -9.43 8.32
N PRO A 100 22.27 -9.73 9.46
CA PRO A 100 21.58 -10.22 10.65
C PRO A 100 20.69 -9.14 11.25
N ALA A 101 19.52 -9.54 11.73
CA ALA A 101 18.76 -8.72 12.69
C ALA A 101 19.59 -8.49 13.96
N LYS A 102 19.27 -7.41 14.69
CA LYS A 102 19.92 -7.15 15.97
C LYS A 102 19.61 -8.30 16.94
N LEU A 103 20.64 -8.88 17.54
CA LEU A 103 20.46 -9.84 18.61
C LEU A 103 20.07 -9.13 19.91
N LYS A 104 19.08 -9.67 20.62
CA LYS A 104 18.72 -9.22 21.96
C LYS A 104 19.67 -9.86 22.98
N THR A 105 20.50 -9.06 23.64
CA THR A 105 21.41 -9.51 24.70
C THR A 105 21.10 -8.77 26.01
N PRO A 106 21.34 -9.40 27.18
CA PRO A 106 21.13 -8.74 28.46
C PRO A 106 21.91 -7.42 28.56
N GLY A 107 21.22 -6.34 28.95
CA GLY A 107 21.80 -4.99 29.04
C GLY A 107 21.87 -4.23 27.71
N GLN A 108 21.57 -4.85 26.56
CA GLN A 108 21.55 -4.20 25.24
C GLN A 108 20.26 -4.54 24.48
N PHE A 109 19.12 -4.18 25.05
CA PHE A 109 17.81 -4.53 24.51
C PHE A 109 17.44 -3.69 23.28
N LEU A 110 17.70 -2.38 23.33
CA LEU A 110 17.45 -1.40 22.26
C LEU A 110 18.72 -0.65 21.91
N ASN A 111 18.80 -0.20 20.65
CA ASN A 111 19.92 0.61 20.17
C ASN A 111 19.58 2.12 20.29
N THR A 112 20.60 2.96 20.30
CA THR A 112 20.45 4.42 20.52
C THR A 112 19.74 5.15 19.39
N GLU A 113 19.60 4.56 18.20
CA GLU A 113 18.80 5.13 17.12
C GLU A 113 17.30 5.11 17.45
N LEU A 114 16.89 4.24 18.38
CA LEU A 114 15.51 4.11 18.85
C LEU A 114 15.26 4.78 20.20
N THR A 115 16.27 4.93 21.06
CA THR A 115 16.09 5.56 22.38
C THR A 115 16.48 7.04 22.41
N GLU A 116 17.48 7.46 21.63
CA GLU A 116 18.00 8.84 21.69
C GLU A 116 17.75 9.66 20.43
N LYS A 117 17.37 9.00 19.33
CA LYS A 117 17.30 9.61 17.99
C LYS A 117 16.03 9.26 17.22
N LEU A 118 15.02 8.71 17.89
CA LEU A 118 13.79 8.33 17.20
C LEU A 118 13.17 9.58 16.57
N PHE A 119 12.95 9.52 15.26
CA PHE A 119 12.34 10.58 14.46
C PHE A 119 13.00 11.96 14.56
N ARG A 120 14.30 12.02 14.85
CA ARG A 120 15.06 13.28 14.94
C ARG A 120 14.96 14.17 13.68
N ALA A 121 14.71 13.58 12.51
CA ALA A 121 14.53 14.33 11.27
C ALA A 121 13.12 14.91 11.07
N ALA A 122 12.12 14.41 11.81
CA ALA A 122 10.70 14.75 11.64
C ALA A 122 10.09 15.48 12.85
N HIS A 123 10.79 15.51 13.99
CA HIS A 123 10.37 16.23 15.19
C HIS A 123 11.49 17.13 15.70
N GLU A 124 11.11 18.25 16.31
CA GLU A 124 12.06 19.19 16.93
C GLU A 124 12.88 18.54 18.05
N VAL A 125 12.30 17.56 18.74
CA VAL A 125 12.94 16.80 19.81
C VAL A 125 12.97 15.33 19.42
N ALA A 126 14.14 14.71 19.56
CA ALA A 126 14.27 13.27 19.38
C ALA A 126 13.49 12.53 20.46
N LEU A 127 12.74 11.50 20.04
CA LEU A 127 11.92 10.70 20.94
C LEU A 127 12.69 9.45 21.43
N ASP A 128 12.15 8.83 22.47
CA ASP A 128 12.60 7.53 22.99
C ASP A 128 11.48 6.49 22.82
N LEU A 129 11.70 5.51 21.94
CA LEU A 129 10.74 4.45 21.66
C LEU A 129 10.46 3.58 22.89
N ALA A 130 11.45 3.35 23.76
CA ALA A 130 11.28 2.55 24.96
C ALA A 130 10.34 3.25 25.93
N SER A 131 10.62 4.52 26.23
CA SER A 131 9.79 5.36 27.09
C SER A 131 8.37 5.51 26.53
N LEU A 132 8.22 5.64 25.20
CA LEU A 132 6.91 5.67 24.55
C LEU A 132 6.14 4.35 24.70
N ASN A 133 6.79 3.19 24.60
CA ASN A 133 6.12 1.90 24.80
C ASN A 133 5.64 1.72 26.24
N ILE A 134 6.47 2.09 27.22
CA ILE A 134 6.12 2.07 28.64
C ILE A 134 4.91 2.98 28.88
N GLN A 135 4.99 4.24 28.44
CA GLN A 135 3.92 5.21 28.65
C GLN A 135 2.64 4.79 27.93
N ARG A 136 2.74 4.19 26.72
CA ARG A 136 1.59 3.67 25.98
C ARG A 136 0.93 2.47 26.69
N GLY A 137 1.72 1.59 27.31
CA GLY A 137 1.19 0.51 28.13
C GLY A 137 0.31 1.02 29.28
N ARG A 138 0.76 2.10 29.93
CA ARG A 138 0.03 2.77 31.03
C ARG A 138 -1.21 3.51 30.53
N ASP A 139 -1.11 4.23 29.42
CA ASP A 139 -2.22 4.90 28.72
C ASP A 139 -3.34 3.91 28.37
N HIS A 140 -2.96 2.73 27.88
CA HIS A 140 -3.89 1.65 27.55
C HIS A 140 -4.35 0.83 28.77
N ALA A 141 -3.96 1.25 29.98
CA ALA A 141 -4.27 0.59 31.25
C ALA A 141 -3.99 -0.92 31.24
N LEU A 142 -2.87 -1.33 30.65
CA LEU A 142 -2.50 -2.74 30.65
C LEU A 142 -2.19 -3.21 32.09
N PRO A 143 -2.69 -4.39 32.50
CA PRO A 143 -2.24 -5.03 33.73
C PRO A 143 -0.73 -5.23 33.76
N GLY A 144 -0.19 -5.33 34.98
CA GLY A 144 1.24 -5.51 35.20
C GLY A 144 1.75 -6.86 34.68
N TYR A 145 3.07 -6.97 34.58
CA TYR A 145 3.76 -8.17 34.11
C TYR A 145 3.31 -9.46 34.82
N THR A 146 3.15 -9.43 36.13
CA THR A 146 2.76 -10.61 36.92
C THR A 146 1.33 -11.08 36.65
N ASP A 147 0.42 -10.18 36.29
CA ASP A 147 -0.97 -10.53 35.98
C ASP A 147 -1.05 -11.32 34.68
N TRP A 148 -0.27 -10.92 33.67
CA TRP A 148 -0.16 -11.66 32.42
C TRP A 148 0.59 -12.98 32.55
N ARG A 149 1.57 -13.06 33.45
CA ARG A 149 2.16 -14.35 33.82
C ARG A 149 1.14 -15.30 34.41
N ARG A 150 0.27 -14.80 35.28
CA ARG A 150 -0.84 -15.58 35.86
C ARG A 150 -1.80 -16.06 34.76
N GLU A 151 -2.21 -15.17 33.87
CA GLU A 151 -3.08 -15.51 32.72
C GLU A 151 -2.46 -16.60 31.83
N CYS A 152 -1.14 -16.54 31.63
CA CYS A 152 -0.38 -17.53 30.88
C CYS A 152 -0.02 -18.80 31.66
N ASN A 153 -0.54 -18.99 32.88
CA ASN A 153 -0.21 -20.11 33.77
C ASN A 153 1.29 -20.27 34.05
N LEU A 154 2.02 -19.15 34.11
CA LEU A 154 3.44 -19.09 34.46
C LEU A 154 3.62 -18.81 35.96
N SER A 155 4.84 -19.04 36.47
CA SER A 155 5.18 -18.70 37.86
C SER A 155 5.00 -17.20 38.11
N VAL A 156 4.38 -16.84 39.24
CA VAL A 156 4.20 -15.43 39.63
C VAL A 156 5.24 -15.07 40.71
N PRO A 157 6.26 -14.27 40.38
CA PRO A 157 7.32 -13.93 41.33
C PRO A 157 6.86 -12.89 42.37
N GLU A 158 7.09 -13.17 43.65
CA GLU A 158 6.91 -12.22 44.76
C GLU A 158 8.13 -11.30 44.93
N ASN A 159 9.27 -11.66 44.35
CA ASN A 159 10.47 -10.84 44.31
C ASN A 159 11.31 -11.17 43.08
N PHE A 160 12.22 -10.26 42.72
CA PHE A 160 13.07 -10.41 41.53
C PHE A 160 14.05 -11.59 41.63
N ASP A 161 14.33 -12.12 42.82
CA ASP A 161 15.21 -13.29 42.96
C ASP A 161 14.55 -14.58 42.48
N GLN A 162 13.22 -14.63 42.40
CA GLN A 162 12.46 -15.75 41.85
C GLN A 162 12.41 -15.79 40.32
N LEU A 163 12.87 -14.73 39.63
CA LEU A 163 12.93 -14.64 38.17
C LEU A 163 14.26 -15.14 37.57
N THR A 164 15.05 -15.93 38.31
CA THR A 164 16.36 -16.42 37.83
C THR A 164 16.28 -17.28 36.58
N ALA A 165 15.18 -18.02 36.40
CA ALA A 165 15.00 -18.90 35.25
C ALA A 165 14.59 -18.12 33.99
N GLU A 166 13.79 -17.06 34.14
CA GLU A 166 13.30 -16.25 33.03
C GLU A 166 14.18 -15.04 32.73
N ILE A 167 14.93 -14.53 33.70
CA ILE A 167 15.87 -13.42 33.53
C ILE A 167 17.19 -13.83 34.20
N SER A 168 18.05 -14.50 33.45
CA SER A 168 19.33 -15.04 33.94
C SER A 168 20.26 -13.96 34.48
N SER A 169 20.27 -12.77 33.86
CA SER A 169 21.13 -11.66 34.26
C SER A 169 20.72 -11.07 35.61
N SER A 170 21.60 -11.19 36.62
CA SER A 170 21.44 -10.55 37.92
C SER A 170 21.37 -9.03 37.82
N ASP A 171 22.14 -8.43 36.90
CA ASP A 171 22.19 -6.98 36.74
C ASP A 171 20.85 -6.43 36.27
N VAL A 172 20.22 -7.09 35.29
CA VAL A 172 18.88 -6.74 34.81
C VAL A 172 17.86 -6.85 35.95
N ARG A 173 17.90 -7.93 36.74
CA ARG A 173 17.00 -8.12 37.88
C ARG A 173 17.22 -7.07 38.98
N ASN A 174 18.46 -6.70 39.24
CA ASN A 174 18.81 -5.64 40.19
C ASN A 174 18.32 -4.26 39.72
N SER A 175 18.46 -3.94 38.43
CA SER A 175 17.92 -2.71 37.86
C SER A 175 16.40 -2.66 37.95
N LEU A 176 15.71 -3.77 37.66
CA LEU A 176 14.25 -3.85 37.84
C LEU A 176 13.84 -3.65 39.30
N LYS A 177 14.56 -4.26 40.24
CA LYS A 177 14.33 -4.09 41.68
C LYS A 177 14.49 -2.63 42.11
N GLN A 178 15.52 -1.96 41.62
CA GLN A 178 15.77 -0.54 41.92
C GLN A 178 14.69 0.38 41.35
N LEU A 179 14.20 0.10 40.14
CA LEU A 179 13.26 0.98 39.42
C LEU A 179 11.80 0.76 39.81
N TYR A 180 11.38 -0.49 39.95
CA TYR A 180 9.96 -0.86 40.17
C TYR A 180 9.64 -1.25 41.60
N GLY A 181 10.65 -1.58 42.42
CA GLY A 181 10.49 -2.04 43.81
C GLY A 181 9.94 -3.47 43.92
N HIS A 182 8.84 -3.77 43.24
CA HIS A 182 8.14 -5.06 43.26
C HIS A 182 7.87 -5.58 41.84
N PRO A 183 7.99 -6.90 41.55
CA PRO A 183 7.71 -7.44 40.22
C PRO A 183 6.31 -7.13 39.68
N GLY A 184 5.32 -7.02 40.58
CA GLY A 184 3.94 -6.67 40.21
C GLY A 184 3.76 -5.26 39.64
N ASN A 185 4.73 -4.35 39.85
CA ASN A 185 4.68 -3.00 39.31
C ASN A 185 5.31 -2.90 37.91
N VAL A 186 5.95 -3.96 37.42
CA VAL A 186 6.66 -3.94 36.14
C VAL A 186 5.65 -3.84 34.99
N ASP A 187 5.81 -2.83 34.14
CA ASP A 187 5.02 -2.70 32.91
C ASP A 187 5.22 -3.94 32.03
N LEU A 188 4.14 -4.50 31.48
CA LEU A 188 4.20 -5.76 30.71
C LEU A 188 5.25 -5.73 29.59
N TRP A 189 5.32 -4.63 28.84
CA TRP A 189 6.26 -4.53 27.72
C TRP A 189 7.72 -4.68 28.19
N VAL A 190 8.05 -4.12 29.36
CA VAL A 190 9.38 -4.23 29.96
C VAL A 190 9.61 -5.66 30.44
N GLY A 191 8.71 -6.20 31.27
CA GLY A 191 8.85 -7.54 31.82
C GLY A 191 9.02 -8.61 30.74
N GLY A 192 8.11 -8.66 29.77
CA GLY A 192 8.16 -9.65 28.68
C GLY A 192 9.33 -9.47 27.72
N LEU A 193 9.83 -8.24 27.52
CA LEU A 193 11.01 -8.00 26.68
C LEU A 193 12.30 -8.46 27.35
N LEU A 194 12.40 -8.30 28.67
CA LEU A 194 13.61 -8.61 29.44
C LEU A 194 13.79 -10.11 29.73
N GLU A 195 12.74 -10.92 29.57
CA GLU A 195 12.85 -12.37 29.65
C GLU A 195 13.81 -12.94 28.60
N ASP A 196 14.62 -13.92 28.98
CA ASP A 196 15.48 -14.66 28.08
C ASP A 196 14.65 -15.41 27.02
N PRO A 197 15.08 -15.42 25.74
CA PRO A 197 14.36 -16.16 24.71
C PRO A 197 14.24 -17.64 25.04
N VAL A 198 13.06 -18.20 24.82
CA VAL A 198 12.87 -19.66 24.83
C VAL A 198 13.72 -20.27 23.71
N GLU A 199 14.20 -21.49 23.90
CA GLU A 199 15.03 -22.19 22.92
C GLU A 199 14.40 -22.20 21.51
N GLY A 200 15.16 -21.73 20.51
CA GLY A 200 14.71 -21.59 19.12
C GLY A 200 13.81 -20.37 18.85
N ALA A 201 13.25 -19.73 19.88
CA ALA A 201 12.40 -18.55 19.76
C ALA A 201 13.21 -17.24 19.77
N ARG A 202 12.53 -16.11 19.63
CA ARG A 202 13.08 -14.75 19.80
C ARG A 202 12.46 -13.99 20.97
N VAL A 203 11.55 -14.63 21.69
CA VAL A 203 10.79 -14.08 22.80
C VAL A 203 10.85 -14.98 24.02
N GLY A 204 10.69 -14.39 25.21
CA GLY A 204 10.57 -15.13 26.45
C GLY A 204 9.19 -15.78 26.64
N PRO A 205 9.00 -16.58 27.70
CA PRO A 205 7.79 -17.39 27.91
C PRO A 205 6.49 -16.56 27.98
N THR A 206 6.51 -15.36 28.55
CA THR A 206 5.30 -14.53 28.67
C THR A 206 4.84 -14.04 27.30
N PHE A 207 5.76 -13.47 26.51
CA PHE A 207 5.42 -13.04 25.14
C PHE A 207 5.15 -14.23 24.22
N LEU A 208 5.80 -15.38 24.42
CA LEU A 208 5.51 -16.60 23.68
C LEU A 208 4.03 -17.00 23.81
N CYS A 209 3.52 -17.06 25.05
CA CYS A 209 2.12 -17.33 25.34
C CYS A 209 1.17 -16.35 24.62
N LEU A 210 1.39 -15.04 24.79
CA LEU A 210 0.53 -13.99 24.22
C LEU A 210 0.55 -13.98 22.68
N LEU A 211 1.71 -14.22 22.07
CA LEU A 211 1.83 -14.31 20.61
C LEU A 211 1.10 -15.53 20.09
N VAL A 212 1.31 -16.71 20.69
CA VAL A 212 0.65 -17.96 20.27
C VAL A 212 -0.87 -17.84 20.38
N ASP A 213 -1.39 -17.29 21.49
CA ASP A 213 -2.83 -17.07 21.64
C ASP A 213 -3.40 -16.22 20.51
N GLN A 214 -2.81 -15.04 20.27
CA GLN A 214 -3.31 -14.13 19.25
C GLN A 214 -3.21 -14.73 17.84
N PHE A 215 -2.08 -15.36 17.48
CA PHE A 215 -1.93 -15.98 16.17
C PHE A 215 -2.89 -17.16 15.99
N ARG A 216 -3.16 -17.96 17.03
CA ARG A 216 -4.18 -19.01 16.96
C ARG A 216 -5.56 -18.44 16.67
N ARG A 217 -5.97 -17.41 17.42
CA ARG A 217 -7.27 -16.75 17.25
C ARG A 217 -7.43 -16.12 15.86
N LEU A 218 -6.37 -15.51 15.34
CA LEU A 218 -6.36 -14.94 13.98
C LEU A 218 -6.46 -16.02 12.89
N ARG A 219 -5.88 -17.19 13.09
CA ARG A 219 -5.96 -18.31 12.14
C ARG A 219 -7.32 -18.99 12.20
N ASP A 220 -7.72 -19.40 13.40
CA ASP A 220 -8.87 -20.28 13.60
C ASP A 220 -10.19 -19.50 13.55
N GLY A 221 -10.17 -18.20 13.88
CA GLY A 221 -11.32 -17.30 13.79
C GLY A 221 -11.46 -16.54 12.46
N ASP A 222 -10.59 -16.79 11.47
CA ASP A 222 -10.70 -16.17 10.15
C ASP A 222 -11.44 -17.08 9.17
N ARG A 223 -12.68 -16.69 8.82
CA ARG A 223 -13.49 -17.40 7.83
C ARG A 223 -12.81 -17.48 6.46
N PHE A 224 -11.93 -16.53 6.14
CA PHE A 224 -11.17 -16.48 4.89
C PHE A 224 -9.72 -16.94 5.04
N TRP A 225 -9.39 -17.66 6.13
CA TRP A 225 -8.10 -18.33 6.25
C TRP A 225 -7.81 -19.17 5.00
N TYR A 226 -6.61 -19.01 4.42
CA TYR A 226 -6.31 -19.55 3.08
C TYR A 226 -6.42 -21.08 2.97
N GLU A 227 -6.36 -21.82 4.09
CA GLU A 227 -6.53 -23.28 4.11
C GLU A 227 -7.95 -23.71 4.49
N ASN A 228 -8.84 -22.77 4.81
CA ASN A 228 -10.23 -23.08 5.11
C ASN A 228 -10.89 -23.71 3.87
N PRO A 229 -11.63 -24.83 4.01
CA PRO A 229 -12.30 -25.46 2.88
C PRO A 229 -13.20 -24.47 2.13
N ASN A 230 -13.25 -24.61 0.81
CA ASN A 230 -14.01 -23.77 -0.13
C ASN A 230 -13.49 -22.34 -0.36
N ILE A 231 -12.39 -21.92 0.27
CA ILE A 231 -11.75 -20.63 -0.05
C ILE A 231 -10.94 -20.73 -1.35
N PHE A 232 -10.13 -21.77 -1.47
CA PHE A 232 -9.39 -22.10 -2.70
C PHE A 232 -9.69 -23.54 -3.11
N LYS A 233 -9.64 -23.81 -4.42
CA LYS A 233 -9.58 -25.18 -4.93
C LYS A 233 -8.29 -25.86 -4.47
N THR A 234 -8.27 -27.19 -4.38
CA THR A 234 -7.08 -27.94 -3.93
C THR A 234 -5.84 -27.60 -4.74
N GLU A 235 -5.98 -27.47 -6.07
CA GLU A 235 -4.87 -27.17 -6.97
C GLU A 235 -4.38 -25.72 -6.80
N GLN A 236 -5.30 -24.79 -6.52
CA GLN A 236 -4.97 -23.40 -6.19
C GLN A 236 -4.20 -23.32 -4.87
N LEU A 237 -4.67 -24.02 -3.83
CA LEU A 237 -4.01 -24.07 -2.53
C LEU A 237 -2.60 -24.65 -2.64
N GLN A 238 -2.41 -25.68 -3.47
CA GLN A 238 -1.09 -26.26 -3.73
C GLN A 238 -0.13 -25.23 -4.35
N GLN A 239 -0.60 -24.36 -5.24
CA GLN A 239 0.23 -23.28 -5.79
C GLN A 239 0.54 -22.19 -4.76
N ILE A 240 -0.41 -21.83 -3.89
CA ILE A 240 -0.15 -20.86 -2.80
C ILE A 240 0.93 -21.38 -1.86
N LYS A 241 0.89 -22.67 -1.50
CA LYS A 241 1.85 -23.31 -0.60
C LYS A 241 3.27 -23.48 -1.18
N GLN A 242 3.46 -23.16 -2.47
CA GLN A 242 4.79 -23.12 -3.09
C GLN A 242 5.43 -21.72 -2.99
N SER A 243 4.65 -20.69 -2.62
CA SER A 243 5.13 -19.30 -2.60
C SER A 243 6.04 -19.04 -1.41
N THR A 244 7.23 -18.51 -1.68
CA THR A 244 8.16 -18.00 -0.65
C THR A 244 8.25 -16.48 -0.70
N LEU A 245 8.72 -15.84 0.39
CA LEU A 245 9.00 -14.41 0.36
C LEU A 245 10.19 -14.09 -0.58
N GLY A 246 11.14 -15.01 -0.72
CA GLY A 246 12.22 -14.91 -1.72
C GLY A 246 11.68 -14.82 -3.15
N ARG A 247 10.69 -15.65 -3.53
CA ARG A 247 10.03 -15.56 -4.85
C ARG A 247 9.33 -14.22 -5.06
N VAL A 248 8.64 -13.71 -4.03
CA VAL A 248 8.01 -12.39 -4.09
C VAL A 248 9.05 -11.30 -4.33
N MET A 249 10.21 -11.35 -3.67
CA MET A 249 11.31 -10.40 -3.91
C MET A 249 11.88 -10.54 -5.33
N CYS A 250 12.05 -11.76 -5.84
CA CYS A 250 12.53 -12.01 -7.20
C CYS A 250 11.55 -11.53 -8.29
N ASP A 251 10.22 -11.62 -8.07
CA ASP A 251 9.21 -11.19 -9.05
C ASP A 251 9.01 -9.67 -9.10
N ASN A 252 9.35 -8.97 -8.01
CA ASN A 252 9.03 -7.54 -7.83
C ASN A 252 10.26 -6.65 -7.64
N GLY A 253 11.47 -7.22 -7.54
CA GLY A 253 12.72 -6.47 -7.55
C GLY A 253 13.13 -6.10 -8.97
N ASP A 254 13.78 -4.95 -9.13
CA ASP A 254 14.20 -4.45 -10.45
C ASP A 254 15.35 -5.29 -11.02
N ASN A 255 16.28 -5.72 -10.15
CA ASN A 255 17.45 -6.51 -10.53
C ASN A 255 17.87 -7.49 -9.43
N ILE A 256 16.91 -8.13 -8.78
CA ILE A 256 17.17 -9.22 -7.81
C ILE A 256 17.20 -10.54 -8.57
N GLN A 257 18.41 -11.09 -8.76
CA GLN A 257 18.63 -12.36 -9.47
C GLN A 257 18.94 -13.53 -8.54
N ASP A 258 19.39 -13.24 -7.32
CA ASP A 258 19.79 -14.22 -6.32
C ASP A 258 19.20 -13.84 -4.96
N VAL A 259 18.70 -14.83 -4.24
CA VAL A 259 18.16 -14.71 -2.88
C VAL A 259 18.61 -15.91 -2.05
N THR A 260 18.38 -15.90 -0.74
CA THR A 260 18.51 -17.13 0.06
C THR A 260 17.30 -18.04 -0.14
N ASP A 261 17.45 -19.32 0.16
CA ASP A 261 16.33 -20.29 0.08
C ASP A 261 15.23 -19.94 1.11
N ASP A 262 15.63 -19.71 2.36
CA ASP A 262 14.82 -19.02 3.36
C ASP A 262 15.39 -17.61 3.61
N VAL A 263 14.60 -16.57 3.32
CA VAL A 263 14.95 -15.16 3.50
C VAL A 263 14.96 -14.70 4.96
N PHE A 264 14.48 -15.53 5.88
CA PHE A 264 14.58 -15.27 7.32
C PHE A 264 15.83 -15.89 7.95
N ILE A 265 16.56 -16.73 7.21
CA ILE A 265 17.81 -17.36 7.63
C ILE A 265 18.98 -16.67 6.91
N LEU A 266 20.10 -16.51 7.62
CA LEU A 266 21.28 -15.86 7.05
C LEU A 266 21.92 -16.73 5.95
N PRO A 267 22.53 -16.10 4.92
CA PRO A 267 23.20 -16.84 3.85
C PRO A 267 24.28 -17.82 4.36
N ARG A 268 25.02 -17.43 5.41
CA ARG A 268 26.09 -18.26 5.98
C ARG A 268 25.61 -19.52 6.71
N GLU A 269 24.33 -19.60 7.05
CA GLU A 269 23.70 -20.73 7.73
C GLU A 269 23.00 -21.68 6.72
N GLN A 270 23.19 -21.44 5.42
CA GLN A 270 22.55 -22.16 4.32
C GLN A 270 23.60 -22.60 3.30
N SER A 271 23.37 -23.74 2.64
CA SER A 271 24.24 -24.26 1.57
C SER A 271 23.38 -24.73 0.39
N PRO A 272 23.45 -24.07 -0.79
CA PRO A 272 24.27 -22.88 -1.07
C PRO A 272 23.80 -21.63 -0.32
N ALA A 273 24.69 -20.64 -0.15
CA ALA A 273 24.37 -19.41 0.57
C ALA A 273 23.32 -18.55 -0.16
N PHE A 274 23.32 -18.59 -1.50
CA PHE A 274 22.33 -17.96 -2.35
C PHE A 274 21.92 -18.93 -3.45
N VAL A 275 20.66 -18.82 -3.87
CA VAL A 275 20.08 -19.55 -4.99
C VAL A 275 19.59 -18.57 -6.04
N PRO A 276 19.72 -18.92 -7.33
CA PRO A 276 19.20 -18.07 -8.40
C PRO A 276 17.68 -18.03 -8.34
N CYS A 277 17.07 -16.88 -8.61
CA CYS A 277 15.62 -16.71 -8.66
C CYS A 277 14.95 -17.70 -9.62
N SER A 278 15.65 -18.17 -10.66
CA SER A 278 15.13 -19.18 -11.59
C SER A 278 14.90 -20.57 -10.97
N SER A 279 15.55 -20.90 -9.85
CA SER A 279 15.32 -22.16 -9.15
C SER A 279 14.14 -22.13 -8.19
N LEU A 280 13.63 -20.94 -7.85
CA LEU A 280 12.46 -20.81 -6.98
C LEU A 280 11.16 -21.06 -7.76
N PRO A 281 10.21 -21.82 -7.20
CA PRO A 281 8.97 -22.15 -7.89
C PRO A 281 8.09 -20.90 -8.12
N TYR A 282 7.45 -20.86 -9.29
CA TYR A 282 6.45 -19.84 -9.62
C TYR A 282 5.06 -20.28 -9.20
N VAL A 283 4.24 -19.34 -8.73
CA VAL A 283 2.80 -19.57 -8.54
C VAL A 283 2.13 -19.62 -9.91
N ASN A 284 1.64 -20.80 -10.31
CA ASN A 284 0.95 -20.97 -11.57
C ASN A 284 -0.49 -20.42 -11.51
N LEU A 285 -0.66 -19.15 -11.87
CA LEU A 285 -1.96 -18.47 -11.89
C LEU A 285 -2.94 -19.00 -12.94
N ARG A 286 -2.53 -19.91 -13.84
CA ARG A 286 -3.47 -20.53 -14.79
C ARG A 286 -4.60 -21.30 -14.08
N LEU A 287 -4.38 -21.76 -12.85
CA LEU A 287 -5.39 -22.46 -12.05
C LEU A 287 -6.51 -21.55 -11.52
N TRP A 288 -6.36 -20.23 -11.67
CA TRP A 288 -7.41 -19.24 -11.42
C TRP A 288 -8.12 -18.82 -12.71
N THR A 289 -7.79 -19.42 -13.85
CA THR A 289 -8.49 -19.15 -15.10
C THR A 289 -9.86 -19.77 -15.05
N ASP A 290 -10.90 -18.96 -15.08
CA ASP A 290 -12.26 -19.40 -15.30
C ASP A 290 -12.60 -19.29 -16.80
N CYS A 291 -12.87 -20.42 -17.44
CA CYS A 291 -13.41 -20.45 -18.79
C CYS A 291 -14.87 -19.97 -18.75
N CYS A 292 -15.10 -18.72 -19.14
CA CYS A 292 -16.47 -18.21 -19.30
C CYS A 292 -17.16 -18.95 -20.45
N THR A 293 -18.37 -19.46 -20.21
CA THR A 293 -19.25 -19.98 -21.28
C THR A 293 -19.77 -18.86 -22.20
N ASP A 294 -19.74 -17.60 -21.74
CA ASP A 294 -19.97 -16.40 -22.55
C ASP A 294 -18.93 -15.30 -22.25
N CYS A 295 -17.78 -15.33 -22.93
CA CYS A 295 -16.69 -14.34 -22.79
C CYS A 295 -17.00 -12.95 -23.39
N ARG A 296 -18.25 -12.64 -23.77
CA ARG A 296 -18.60 -11.38 -24.48
C ARG A 296 -18.21 -10.10 -23.75
N ASN A 297 -18.03 -10.18 -22.43
CA ASN A 297 -17.64 -9.07 -21.56
C ASN A 297 -16.34 -9.34 -20.76
N ALA A 298 -15.66 -10.47 -20.98
CA ALA A 298 -14.39 -10.76 -20.34
C ALA A 298 -13.32 -9.77 -20.84
N GLY A 299 -12.61 -9.11 -19.92
CA GLY A 299 -11.67 -8.00 -20.22
C GLY A 299 -12.29 -6.60 -20.20
N ASN A 300 -13.59 -6.45 -19.94
CA ASN A 300 -14.23 -5.15 -19.83
C ASN A 300 -14.15 -4.63 -18.39
N PHE A 301 -13.03 -4.00 -18.02
CA PHE A 301 -12.79 -3.41 -16.68
C PHE A 301 -13.88 -2.40 -16.24
N ILE A 302 -14.67 -1.88 -17.18
CA ILE A 302 -15.83 -1.01 -16.90
C ILE A 302 -16.93 -1.76 -16.11
N SER A 303 -16.98 -3.10 -16.16
CA SER A 303 -17.94 -3.88 -15.37
C SER A 303 -17.62 -3.90 -13.86
N LEU A 304 -16.37 -3.64 -13.47
CA LEU A 304 -15.97 -3.52 -12.05
C LEU A 304 -16.29 -2.14 -11.48
N THR A 305 -16.35 -1.10 -12.32
CA THR A 305 -16.71 0.27 -11.91
C THR A 305 -18.21 0.58 -11.99
N GLN A 306 -19.00 -0.32 -12.61
CA GLN A 306 -20.45 -0.14 -12.80
C GLN A 306 -21.29 -1.30 -12.24
N ALA A 307 -20.82 -1.98 -11.18
CA ALA A 307 -21.70 -2.87 -10.43
C ALA A 307 -22.78 -2.03 -9.72
N PRO A 308 -24.09 -2.29 -9.93
CA PRO A 308 -25.16 -1.56 -9.25
C PRO A 308 -25.13 -1.97 -7.77
N GLY A 309 -24.52 -1.14 -6.93
CA GLY A 309 -24.35 -1.42 -5.51
C GLY A 309 -23.20 -0.68 -4.82
N TYR A 310 -22.20 -0.19 -5.57
CA TYR A 310 -21.21 0.72 -5.01
C TYR A 310 -21.79 2.13 -4.94
N ARG A 311 -22.04 2.61 -3.71
CA ARG A 311 -22.39 4.01 -3.44
C ARG A 311 -21.23 4.89 -3.90
N PHE A 312 -21.42 5.61 -5.00
CA PHE A 312 -20.60 6.77 -5.30
C PHE A 312 -20.79 7.84 -4.22
N ARG A 313 -19.73 8.62 -3.97
CA ARG A 313 -19.74 9.86 -3.17
C ARG A 313 -20.98 10.68 -3.57
N ARG A 314 -21.73 11.20 -2.59
CA ARG A 314 -22.98 11.95 -2.82
C ARG A 314 -22.76 13.02 -3.90
N GLN A 315 -23.73 13.17 -4.82
CA GLN A 315 -23.73 14.26 -5.79
C GLN A 315 -23.63 15.60 -5.04
N ALA A 316 -22.87 16.56 -5.57
CA ALA A 316 -22.56 17.83 -4.93
C ALA A 316 -23.81 18.68 -4.57
N GLU A 317 -24.94 18.37 -5.19
CA GLU A 317 -26.24 18.97 -4.87
C GLU A 317 -26.83 18.53 -3.52
N PHE A 318 -26.26 17.48 -2.90
CA PHE A 318 -26.62 16.96 -1.57
C PHE A 318 -25.51 17.14 -0.52
N SER A 319 -24.51 17.98 -0.80
CA SER A 319 -23.47 18.41 0.14
C SER A 319 -23.93 19.61 0.99
N TYR A 320 -23.27 19.87 2.13
CA TYR A 320 -23.56 21.04 2.97
C TYR A 320 -23.30 22.36 2.21
N LEU A 321 -24.00 23.43 2.58
CA LEU A 321 -24.02 24.70 1.84
C LEU A 321 -22.62 25.32 1.65
N GLU A 322 -21.71 25.14 2.62
CA GLU A 322 -20.34 25.66 2.58
C GLU A 322 -19.48 24.99 1.49
N ASP A 323 -19.73 23.71 1.18
CA ASP A 323 -19.02 23.00 0.11
C ASP A 323 -19.46 23.44 -1.30
N ARG A 324 -20.67 23.98 -1.44
CA ARG A 324 -21.19 24.45 -2.74
C ARG A 324 -20.52 25.74 -3.19
N GLU A 325 -20.23 26.66 -2.29
CA GLU A 325 -19.60 27.94 -2.62
C GLU A 325 -18.13 27.75 -3.03
N HIS A 326 -17.42 26.87 -2.33
CA HIS A 326 -16.02 26.55 -2.64
C HIS A 326 -15.85 25.93 -4.04
N LEU A 327 -16.77 25.03 -4.41
CA LEU A 327 -16.76 24.35 -5.72
C LEU A 327 -17.16 25.28 -6.88
N MET A 328 -17.98 26.30 -6.64
CA MET A 328 -18.30 27.32 -7.65
C MET A 328 -17.13 28.27 -7.87
N MET A 329 -16.45 28.70 -6.78
CA MET A 329 -15.24 29.54 -6.86
C MET A 329 -14.09 28.86 -7.62
N GLU A 330 -13.87 27.57 -7.41
CA GLU A 330 -12.85 26.81 -8.16
C GLU A 330 -13.18 26.70 -9.65
N ARG A 331 -14.46 26.62 -10.00
CA ARG A 331 -14.90 26.50 -11.40
C ARG A 331 -14.66 27.81 -12.16
N ASP A 332 -14.91 28.95 -11.51
CA ASP A 332 -14.65 30.28 -12.08
C ASP A 332 -13.15 30.56 -12.21
N LYS A 333 -12.32 30.13 -11.24
CA LYS A 333 -10.85 30.21 -11.34
C LYS A 333 -10.28 29.39 -12.50
N ARG A 334 -10.79 28.17 -12.73
CA ARG A 334 -10.37 27.32 -13.87
C ARG A 334 -10.79 27.90 -15.23
N GLN A 335 -11.91 28.62 -15.27
CA GLN A 335 -12.38 29.28 -16.49
C GLN A 335 -11.58 30.55 -16.81
N ALA A 336 -11.15 31.30 -15.79
CA ALA A 336 -10.22 32.42 -15.94
C ALA A 336 -8.85 31.95 -16.49
N HIS A 337 -8.30 30.86 -15.94
CA HIS A 337 -6.98 30.36 -16.34
C HIS A 337 -6.95 29.80 -17.78
N ARG A 338 -8.06 29.21 -18.25
CA ARG A 338 -8.23 28.82 -19.66
C ARG A 338 -8.27 30.01 -20.62
N THR A 339 -8.79 31.15 -20.17
CA THR A 339 -8.89 32.36 -20.99
C THR A 339 -7.51 32.99 -21.18
N GLU A 340 -6.68 32.93 -20.13
CA GLU A 340 -5.30 33.42 -20.11
C GLU A 340 -4.37 32.58 -21.00
N GLN A 341 -4.49 31.24 -20.94
CA GLN A 341 -3.73 30.33 -21.82
C GLN A 341 -4.09 30.51 -23.31
N ASN A 342 -5.35 30.80 -23.62
CA ASN A 342 -5.77 31.08 -25.01
C ASN A 342 -5.19 32.40 -25.53
N TYR A 343 -5.01 33.42 -24.67
CA TYR A 343 -4.41 34.70 -25.03
C TYR A 343 -2.90 34.57 -25.31
N VAL A 344 -2.18 33.82 -24.47
CA VAL A 344 -0.74 33.52 -24.65
C VAL A 344 -0.49 32.70 -25.92
N THR A 345 -1.38 31.75 -26.23
CA THR A 345 -1.30 30.94 -27.45
C THR A 345 -1.55 31.79 -28.71
N HIS A 346 -2.41 32.81 -28.61
CA HIS A 346 -2.66 33.74 -29.73
C HIS A 346 -1.44 34.63 -30.02
N ILE A 347 -0.75 35.14 -28.99
CA ILE A 347 0.46 35.97 -29.14
C ILE A 347 1.62 35.17 -29.75
N ASN A 348 1.83 33.92 -29.30
CA ASN A 348 2.89 33.07 -29.83
C ASN A 348 2.68 32.67 -31.30
N ASN A 349 1.43 32.64 -31.77
CA ASN A 349 1.12 32.39 -33.18
C ASN A 349 1.32 33.63 -34.07
N VAL A 350 1.23 34.84 -33.52
CA VAL A 350 1.53 36.10 -34.26
C VAL A 350 3.05 36.25 -34.44
N LEU A 351 3.85 35.87 -33.44
CA LEU A 351 5.32 35.94 -33.50
C LEU A 351 5.96 34.87 -34.41
N ARG A 352 5.21 33.86 -34.85
CA ARG A 352 5.70 32.77 -35.71
C ARG A 352 5.57 33.03 -37.22
N ASN A 353 4.86 34.08 -37.65
CA ASN A 353 4.55 34.30 -39.06
C ASN A 353 5.52 35.24 -39.81
N ASP A 354 6.52 35.82 -39.13
CA ASP A 354 7.58 36.61 -39.78
C ASP A 354 8.90 35.83 -39.79
N SER A 355 9.17 35.17 -40.92
CA SER A 355 10.44 34.50 -41.22
C SER A 355 11.24 35.31 -42.25
N PHE A 356 12.51 35.64 -42.01
CA PHE A 356 13.52 36.02 -43.03
C PHE A 356 14.95 35.87 -42.44
N SER A 357 15.63 34.73 -42.66
CA SER A 357 16.70 34.43 -43.64
C SER A 357 17.98 35.28 -43.55
N TYR A 358 19.15 34.65 -43.34
CA TYR A 358 20.30 34.68 -44.27
C TYR A 358 21.41 33.70 -43.81
N GLU A 359 22.21 33.28 -44.79
CA GLU A 359 23.03 32.08 -44.90
C GLU A 359 24.47 32.17 -44.33
N ASN A 360 25.04 30.97 -44.12
CA ASN A 360 26.40 30.50 -44.43
C ASN A 360 27.69 30.93 -43.68
N GLU A 361 28.56 29.90 -43.59
CA GLU A 361 30.05 29.86 -43.54
C GLU A 361 30.83 29.77 -42.20
N GLN A 362 31.34 28.55 -41.97
CA GLN A 362 32.72 28.11 -41.73
C GLN A 362 33.71 28.86 -40.78
N SER A 363 34.22 28.08 -39.82
CA SER A 363 35.64 27.90 -39.44
C SER A 363 36.41 28.94 -38.58
N SER A 364 36.87 28.43 -37.43
CA SER A 364 38.23 28.50 -36.84
C SER A 364 38.74 29.67 -35.95
N MET A 365 39.56 29.24 -34.95
CA MET A 365 40.60 29.91 -34.12
C MET A 365 40.18 30.51 -32.74
N PRO A 366 41.12 30.79 -31.80
CA PRO A 366 42.26 30.03 -31.24
C PRO A 366 42.36 30.11 -29.68
N LYS A 367 43.46 29.56 -29.11
CA LYS A 367 43.81 29.35 -27.68
C LYS A 367 44.26 30.58 -26.84
N LEU A 368 43.88 30.57 -25.54
CA LEU A 368 44.60 30.89 -24.25
C LEU A 368 45.30 32.28 -24.04
N PRO A 369 45.60 32.78 -22.80
CA PRO A 369 45.79 32.05 -21.52
C PRO A 369 45.26 32.69 -20.20
N GLU A 370 45.47 31.91 -19.13
CA GLU A 370 45.28 32.06 -17.68
C GLU A 370 45.58 33.42 -17.01
N ARG A 371 44.86 33.71 -15.91
CA ARG A 371 45.49 34.26 -14.68
C ARG A 371 44.73 33.92 -13.40
N LYS A 372 45.56 33.70 -12.36
CA LYS A 372 45.35 33.18 -11.01
C LYS A 372 44.44 34.02 -10.10
N GLU A 373 43.84 33.34 -9.11
CA GLU A 373 43.17 33.85 -7.90
C GLU A 373 44.00 34.89 -7.11
N PRO A 374 43.37 35.65 -6.19
CA PRO A 374 43.37 35.20 -4.78
C PRO A 374 42.11 35.58 -3.94
N ARG A 375 41.75 34.63 -3.06
CA ARG A 375 41.32 34.67 -1.64
C ARG A 375 40.50 35.83 -1.05
N GLU A 376 39.51 35.38 -0.25
CA GLU A 376 38.64 36.06 0.73
C GLU A 376 39.31 37.06 1.69
N PRO A 377 38.48 37.87 2.38
CA PRO A 377 38.42 37.71 3.84
C PRO A 377 37.02 37.82 4.48
N LEU A 378 36.85 37.14 5.62
CA LEU A 378 35.77 37.29 6.61
C LEU A 378 35.72 38.70 7.23
N THR A 379 34.54 39.17 7.65
CA THR A 379 34.27 39.76 9.00
C THR A 379 32.77 40.02 9.24
N THR A 380 32.46 40.33 10.50
CA THR A 380 31.24 40.14 11.30
C THR A 380 30.18 41.27 11.33
N SER A 381 28.97 40.86 11.74
CA SER A 381 27.97 41.50 12.63
C SER A 381 26.95 42.57 12.15
N THR A 382 25.67 42.21 12.43
CA THR A 382 24.55 42.95 13.09
C THR A 382 23.48 43.77 12.32
N THR A 383 22.24 43.49 12.77
CA THR A 383 20.97 44.26 12.85
C THR A 383 19.91 44.24 11.72
N ASP A 384 18.76 43.63 12.10
CA ASP A 384 17.35 43.94 11.86
C ASP A 384 16.83 44.48 10.51
N HIS A 385 15.93 43.71 9.88
CA HIS A 385 14.51 44.10 9.76
C HIS A 385 13.63 42.93 9.27
N THR A 386 12.46 42.83 9.90
CA THR A 386 11.32 41.94 9.65
C THR A 386 10.68 42.09 8.27
N THR A 387 10.30 40.99 7.62
CA THR A 387 8.95 40.75 7.06
C THR A 387 8.74 39.25 6.81
N ASN A 388 7.58 38.75 7.26
CA ASN A 388 7.07 37.40 7.07
C ASN A 388 6.94 37.03 5.60
N ASP A 389 7.44 35.85 5.23
CA ASP A 389 7.05 35.15 4.00
C ASP A 389 7.03 33.64 4.28
N LEU A 390 5.93 33.17 4.88
CA LEU A 390 5.69 31.75 5.21
C LEU A 390 4.51 31.17 4.41
N GLY A 391 4.11 31.82 3.31
CA GLY A 391 2.98 31.37 2.48
C GLY A 391 3.34 30.40 1.36
N ASN A 392 4.61 30.33 0.95
CA ASN A 392 4.96 29.77 -0.37
C ASN A 392 5.53 28.34 -0.35
N TYR A 393 5.79 27.76 0.83
CA TYR A 393 6.36 26.40 0.92
C TYR A 393 5.30 25.28 0.91
N GLU A 394 4.03 25.59 1.18
CA GLU A 394 2.95 24.59 1.28
C GLU A 394 2.26 24.32 -0.07
N GLU A 395 2.24 25.31 -0.98
CA GLU A 395 1.75 25.14 -2.37
C GLU A 395 2.72 24.31 -3.23
N ASP A 396 4.03 24.52 -3.10
CA ASP A 396 5.04 23.74 -3.85
C ASP A 396 5.02 22.23 -3.52
N LEU A 397 4.72 21.87 -2.26
CA LEU A 397 4.59 20.46 -1.83
C LEU A 397 3.29 19.80 -2.32
N THR A 398 2.24 20.59 -2.57
CA THR A 398 0.97 20.08 -3.09
C THR A 398 0.97 19.98 -4.61
N GLU A 399 1.65 20.88 -5.33
CA GLU A 399 1.86 20.77 -6.78
C GLU A 399 2.79 19.60 -7.15
N GLN A 400 3.90 19.40 -6.43
CA GLN A 400 4.77 18.23 -6.61
C GLN A 400 4.06 16.89 -6.31
N ARG A 401 3.07 16.90 -5.40
CA ARG A 401 2.21 15.74 -5.11
C ARG A 401 1.20 15.44 -6.22
N ILE A 402 0.72 16.45 -6.95
CA ILE A 402 -0.26 16.28 -8.03
C ILE A 402 0.44 15.74 -9.30
N GLU A 403 1.64 16.24 -9.63
CA GLU A 403 2.47 15.69 -10.71
C GLU A 403 2.84 14.20 -10.48
N GLY A 404 3.12 13.84 -9.22
CA GLY A 404 3.34 12.44 -8.83
C GLY A 404 2.11 11.55 -9.00
N ILE A 405 0.90 12.10 -8.88
CA ILE A 405 -0.35 11.35 -9.09
C ILE A 405 -0.66 11.21 -10.59
N GLU A 406 -0.39 12.23 -11.40
CA GLU A 406 -0.59 12.16 -12.86
C GLU A 406 0.32 11.12 -13.51
N THR A 407 1.59 11.08 -13.09
CA THR A 407 2.55 10.04 -13.52
C THR A 407 2.13 8.63 -13.07
N LEU A 408 1.59 8.49 -11.86
CA LEU A 408 1.00 7.23 -11.40
C LEU A 408 -0.24 6.83 -12.21
N VAL A 409 -1.11 7.77 -12.58
CA VAL A 409 -2.30 7.51 -13.41
C VAL A 409 -1.89 7.09 -14.83
N GLU A 410 -0.86 7.71 -15.40
CA GLU A 410 -0.29 7.30 -16.69
C GLU A 410 0.35 5.90 -16.61
N GLN A 411 1.09 5.61 -15.54
CA GLN A 411 1.62 4.26 -15.30
C GLN A 411 0.49 3.24 -15.16
N LEU A 412 -0.56 3.54 -14.40
CA LEU A 412 -1.71 2.66 -14.21
C LEU A 412 -2.47 2.44 -15.53
N SER A 413 -2.65 3.50 -16.33
CA SER A 413 -3.18 3.44 -17.70
C SER A 413 -2.37 2.48 -18.57
N LYS A 414 -1.04 2.58 -18.51
CA LYS A 414 -0.13 1.72 -19.26
C LYS A 414 -0.19 0.27 -18.78
N THR A 415 -0.23 0.03 -17.46
CA THR A 415 -0.40 -1.32 -16.89
C THR A 415 -1.75 -1.92 -17.27
N VAL A 416 -2.83 -1.14 -17.27
CA VAL A 416 -4.17 -1.56 -17.72
C VAL A 416 -4.15 -1.93 -19.20
N PHE A 417 -3.46 -1.15 -20.04
CA PHE A 417 -3.30 -1.45 -21.46
C PHE A 417 -2.52 -2.76 -21.69
N GLU A 418 -1.42 -2.96 -20.95
CA GLU A 418 -0.63 -4.20 -21.00
C GLU A 418 -1.40 -5.42 -20.49
N LEU A 419 -2.17 -5.27 -19.41
CA LEU A 419 -3.07 -6.30 -18.89
C LEU A 419 -4.16 -6.65 -19.91
N ASN A 420 -4.75 -5.66 -20.58
CA ASN A 420 -5.75 -5.88 -21.61
C ASN A 420 -5.18 -6.67 -22.80
N ASN A 421 -3.95 -6.38 -23.20
CA ASN A 421 -3.25 -7.16 -24.23
C ASN A 421 -2.96 -8.61 -23.77
N LYS A 422 -2.53 -8.81 -22.53
CA LYS A 422 -2.33 -10.16 -21.95
C LYS A 422 -3.65 -10.94 -21.87
N VAL A 423 -4.75 -10.29 -21.49
CA VAL A 423 -6.10 -10.88 -21.48
C VAL A 423 -6.51 -11.30 -22.89
N ASN A 424 -6.28 -10.48 -23.91
CA ASN A 424 -6.56 -10.83 -25.30
C ASN A 424 -5.75 -12.05 -25.76
N THR A 425 -4.49 -12.17 -25.34
CA THR A 425 -3.66 -13.36 -25.60
C THR A 425 -4.21 -14.60 -24.90
N ILE A 426 -4.66 -14.50 -23.66
CA ILE A 426 -5.27 -15.62 -22.92
C ILE A 426 -6.59 -16.05 -23.58
N VAL A 427 -7.41 -15.10 -24.05
CA VAL A 427 -8.65 -15.39 -24.81
C VAL A 427 -8.36 -16.15 -26.11
N GLN A 428 -7.23 -15.86 -26.78
CA GLN A 428 -6.78 -16.62 -27.95
C GLN A 428 -6.32 -18.04 -27.58
N MET A 429 -5.69 -18.22 -26.42
CA MET A 429 -5.30 -19.56 -25.92
C MET A 429 -6.51 -20.44 -25.59
N CYS A 430 -7.67 -19.85 -25.29
CA CYS A 430 -8.94 -20.55 -25.09
C CYS A 430 -9.70 -20.88 -26.40
N GLY A 431 -9.09 -20.70 -27.58
CA GLY A 431 -9.66 -21.12 -28.87
C GLY A 431 -10.76 -20.22 -29.45
N GLY A 432 -10.99 -19.04 -28.89
CA GLY A 432 -12.02 -18.10 -29.36
C GLY A 432 -11.50 -17.11 -30.40
N THR A 433 -11.82 -17.30 -31.68
CA THR A 433 -11.60 -16.25 -32.69
C THR A 433 -12.63 -15.11 -32.53
N PRO A 434 -12.22 -13.83 -32.43
CA PRO A 434 -13.17 -12.73 -32.34
C PRO A 434 -13.72 -12.38 -33.74
N ARG A 435 -14.97 -12.76 -34.00
CA ARG A 435 -15.71 -12.28 -35.18
C ARG A 435 -15.95 -10.77 -35.08
N LYS A 436 -15.41 -9.98 -36.02
CA LYS A 436 -15.67 -8.54 -36.20
C LYS A 436 -17.18 -8.25 -36.17
N ARG A 437 -17.64 -7.44 -35.20
CA ARG A 437 -19.06 -7.05 -35.04
C ARG A 437 -19.51 -6.15 -36.20
N ARG A 438 -20.51 -6.59 -36.98
CA ARG A 438 -21.37 -5.69 -37.76
C ARG A 438 -22.36 -5.01 -36.81
N ARG A 439 -22.49 -3.68 -36.87
CA ARG A 439 -23.51 -2.93 -36.10
C ARG A 439 -24.90 -3.38 -36.56
N LYS A 440 -25.75 -3.87 -35.64
CA LYS A 440 -27.11 -4.34 -35.94
C LYS A 440 -28.06 -3.14 -36.09
N VAL A 441 -28.68 -3.02 -37.26
CA VAL A 441 -29.67 -1.99 -37.66
C VAL A 441 -31.08 -2.51 -37.34
N CYS A 442 -32.04 -1.63 -37.02
CA CYS A 442 -33.46 -2.02 -36.86
C CYS A 442 -34.23 -1.81 -38.17
N VAL A 443 -35.30 -2.57 -38.39
CA VAL A 443 -36.21 -2.37 -39.53
C VAL A 443 -37.60 -2.12 -38.97
N ASP A 444 -38.20 -0.98 -39.31
CA ASP A 444 -39.55 -0.63 -38.86
C ASP A 444 -40.65 -1.29 -39.70
N GLU A 445 -41.92 -1.08 -39.33
CA GLU A 445 -43.08 -1.68 -39.99
C GLU A 445 -43.29 -1.19 -41.44
N SER A 446 -42.71 -0.03 -41.80
CA SER A 446 -42.68 0.48 -43.18
C SER A 446 -41.49 -0.07 -43.98
N ASN A 447 -40.80 -1.07 -43.44
CA ASN A 447 -39.61 -1.70 -44.00
C ASN A 447 -38.41 -0.74 -44.14
N TYR A 448 -38.41 0.38 -43.40
CA TYR A 448 -37.35 1.36 -43.41
C TYR A 448 -36.25 1.00 -42.39
N ARG A 449 -34.99 1.17 -42.81
CA ARG A 449 -33.82 0.79 -42.01
C ARG A 449 -33.42 1.93 -41.07
N ARG A 450 -33.54 1.69 -39.76
CA ARG A 450 -33.24 2.66 -38.69
C ARG A 450 -31.89 2.39 -38.05
N LEU A 451 -31.03 3.40 -38.03
CA LEU A 451 -29.69 3.33 -37.44
C LEU A 451 -29.76 3.18 -35.91
N PRO A 452 -28.73 2.59 -35.26
CA PRO A 452 -28.69 2.49 -33.81
C PRO A 452 -28.74 3.88 -33.15
N GLY A 453 -29.72 4.11 -32.29
CA GLY A 453 -29.96 5.40 -31.63
C GLY A 453 -30.99 6.29 -32.31
N GLU A 454 -31.44 5.95 -33.52
CA GLU A 454 -32.44 6.72 -34.25
C GLU A 454 -33.84 6.63 -33.60
N GLU A 455 -34.53 7.76 -33.55
CA GLU A 455 -35.87 7.95 -32.98
C GLU A 455 -36.86 8.43 -34.04
N TRP A 456 -38.08 7.91 -34.01
CA TRP A 456 -39.16 8.32 -34.92
C TRP A 456 -40.54 8.17 -34.26
N HIS A 457 -41.52 8.92 -34.75
CA HIS A 457 -42.91 8.79 -34.34
C HIS A 457 -43.60 7.73 -35.21
N LYS A 458 -44.25 6.75 -34.58
CA LYS A 458 -45.10 5.75 -35.26
C LYS A 458 -46.50 6.29 -35.52
N ASP A 459 -47.01 7.05 -34.57
CA ASP A 459 -48.28 7.78 -34.59
C ASP A 459 -48.13 9.02 -33.68
N PRO A 460 -49.09 9.97 -33.66
CA PRO A 460 -48.97 11.18 -32.84
C PRO A 460 -48.67 10.90 -31.36
N CYS A 461 -49.07 9.73 -30.84
CA CYS A 461 -48.91 9.30 -29.46
C CYS A 461 -47.76 8.34 -29.20
N THR A 462 -47.00 7.89 -30.19
CA THR A 462 -46.03 6.79 -30.00
C THR A 462 -44.66 7.13 -30.57
N VAL A 463 -43.64 7.17 -29.71
CA VAL A 463 -42.24 7.41 -30.08
C VAL A 463 -41.44 6.12 -30.00
N CYS A 464 -40.81 5.72 -31.09
CA CYS A 464 -39.99 4.52 -31.20
C CYS A 464 -38.50 4.85 -31.33
N ARG A 465 -37.64 4.03 -30.71
CA ARG A 465 -36.18 4.14 -30.75
C ARG A 465 -35.52 2.82 -31.11
N CYS A 466 -34.54 2.84 -32.02
CA CYS A 466 -33.72 1.66 -32.33
C CYS A 466 -32.57 1.47 -31.33
N ARG A 467 -32.57 0.37 -30.57
CA ARG A 467 -31.45 -0.03 -29.69
C ARG A 467 -30.93 -1.42 -30.03
N ARG A 468 -29.70 -1.47 -30.59
CA ARG A 468 -28.93 -2.70 -30.86
C ARG A 468 -29.69 -3.75 -31.70
N GLY A 469 -30.48 -3.29 -32.67
CA GLY A 469 -31.28 -4.14 -33.56
C GLY A 469 -32.71 -4.43 -33.06
N ASN A 470 -33.09 -3.93 -31.88
CA ASN A 470 -34.44 -4.04 -31.35
C ASN A 470 -35.11 -2.66 -31.31
N ILE A 471 -36.37 -2.59 -31.74
CA ILE A 471 -37.20 -1.38 -31.66
C ILE A 471 -37.88 -1.36 -30.30
N ARG A 472 -37.81 -0.22 -29.59
CA ARG A 472 -38.59 0.03 -28.38
C ARG A 472 -39.45 1.27 -28.59
N CYS A 473 -40.77 1.13 -28.40
CA CYS A 473 -41.72 2.22 -28.52
C CYS A 473 -42.29 2.60 -27.16
N GLN A 474 -42.49 3.89 -26.93
CA GLN A 474 -43.12 4.47 -25.75
C GLN A 474 -44.36 5.24 -26.19
N VAL A 475 -45.48 4.97 -25.54
CA VAL A 475 -46.73 5.70 -25.74
C VAL A 475 -46.74 6.91 -24.81
N ILE A 476 -46.99 8.09 -25.36
CA ILE A 476 -47.10 9.36 -24.64
C ILE A 476 -48.34 9.29 -23.75
N GLN A 477 -48.17 9.54 -22.45
CA GLN A 477 -49.27 9.67 -21.51
C GLN A 477 -49.65 11.13 -21.35
N CYS A 478 -50.90 11.46 -21.64
CA CYS A 478 -51.39 12.82 -21.58
C CYS A 478 -51.83 13.22 -20.16
N PRO A 479 -51.53 14.46 -19.72
CA PRO A 479 -52.04 14.99 -18.45
C PRO A 479 -53.58 15.17 -18.51
N PRO A 480 -54.28 15.07 -17.37
CA PRO A 480 -55.74 15.22 -17.31
C PRO A 480 -56.15 16.67 -17.59
N VAL A 481 -57.10 16.87 -18.51
CA VAL A 481 -57.72 18.17 -18.85
C VAL A 481 -59.01 18.37 -18.06
N THR A 482 -59.24 19.61 -17.57
CA THR A 482 -60.34 19.97 -16.66
C THR A 482 -61.46 20.79 -17.30
N CYS A 483 -61.44 21.01 -18.61
CA CYS A 483 -62.48 21.77 -19.32
C CYS A 483 -63.71 20.93 -19.67
N THR A 484 -64.82 21.62 -19.91
CA THR A 484 -66.13 21.03 -20.19
C THR A 484 -66.25 20.39 -21.58
N ASN A 485 -65.38 20.74 -22.54
CA ASN A 485 -65.45 20.23 -23.90
C ASN A 485 -64.05 20.11 -24.56
N PRO A 486 -63.24 19.12 -24.17
CA PRO A 486 -61.89 18.92 -24.75
C PRO A 486 -61.98 18.47 -26.20
N THR A 487 -61.14 19.03 -27.08
CA THR A 487 -61.02 18.66 -28.49
C THR A 487 -59.63 18.13 -28.81
N GLN A 488 -59.55 17.10 -29.64
CA GLN A 488 -58.29 16.54 -30.12
C GLN A 488 -58.07 16.93 -31.59
N GLU A 489 -57.00 17.67 -31.87
CA GLU A 489 -56.60 18.01 -33.24
C GLU A 489 -55.97 16.81 -33.95
N ALA A 490 -56.09 16.75 -35.29
CA ALA A 490 -55.79 15.56 -36.09
C ALA A 490 -54.32 15.07 -36.07
N ASP A 491 -53.38 15.85 -35.52
CA ASP A 491 -51.95 15.50 -35.44
C ASP A 491 -51.36 15.63 -34.03
N GLN A 492 -52.19 15.78 -32.99
CA GLN A 492 -51.74 15.90 -31.61
C GLN A 492 -52.20 14.71 -30.76
N CYS A 493 -51.26 14.18 -29.95
CA CYS A 493 -51.59 13.06 -29.06
C CYS A 493 -52.55 13.46 -27.94
N CYS A 494 -52.34 14.65 -27.36
CA CYS A 494 -53.04 15.04 -26.14
C CYS A 494 -54.20 15.98 -26.45
N PRO A 495 -55.38 15.75 -25.83
CA PRO A 495 -56.52 16.63 -26.01
C PRO A 495 -56.23 18.00 -25.39
N VAL A 496 -56.71 19.04 -26.06
CA VAL A 496 -56.60 20.42 -25.59
C VAL A 496 -57.99 20.97 -25.29
N CYS A 497 -58.03 21.92 -24.36
CA CYS A 497 -59.10 22.88 -24.23
C CYS A 497 -58.78 24.06 -25.16
#